data_AF-A0A2V9QBV0-F1
#
_entry.id   AF-A0A2V9QBV0-F1
#
_cell.length_a   1.000
_cell.length_b   1.000
_cell.length_c   1.000
_cell.angle_alpha   90.00
_cell.angle_beta   90.00
_cell.angle_gamma   90.00
#
_symmetry.space_group_name_H-M   'P 1'
#
loop_
_entity.id
_entity.type
_entity.pdbx_description
1 polymer ?
#
loop_
_entity_poly.entity_id
_entity_poly.type
_entity_poly.pdbx_seq_one_letter_code
_entity_poly.pdbx_strand_id
1 'polypeptide(L)'
;MQAISWSRHSKSVDTSEVFVYESGLAPRAAKLSEAEQANQKLVASLKAPADHELQSLRERSVQELLVVPGKQDPEAPSIGPIIDGWLISRSPAEVLSAGQEAPVDLLIGTTSREFGMPGPPDEVRKLFKT
;
A
#
# COMPACT_ATOMS: atom_id res chain seq x y z
N MET A 1 21.36 26.22 -7.20
CA MET A 1 20.56 25.06 -6.78
C MET A 1 21.52 23.97 -6.35
N GLN A 2 21.51 23.58 -5.06
CA GLN A 2 22.35 22.49 -4.57
C GLN A 2 21.59 21.17 -4.76
N ALA A 3 22.23 20.20 -5.40
CA ALA A 3 21.72 18.85 -5.52
C ALA A 3 21.85 18.14 -4.17
N ILE A 4 20.74 17.65 -3.63
CA ILE A 4 20.74 16.79 -2.44
C ILE A 4 21.32 15.44 -2.89
N SER A 5 22.52 15.12 -2.41
CA SER A 5 23.15 13.81 -2.61
C SER A 5 22.52 12.80 -1.66
N TRP A 6 21.72 11.90 -2.19
CA TRP A 6 21.22 10.74 -1.46
C TRP A 6 22.25 9.61 -1.56
N SER A 7 23.04 9.41 -0.52
CA SER A 7 23.75 8.14 -0.34
C SER A 7 22.79 7.15 0.32
N ARG A 8 22.20 6.25 -0.47
CA ARG A 8 21.55 5.04 0.04
C ARG A 8 22.25 3.81 -0.55
N HIS A 9 22.18 2.73 0.22
CA HIS A 9 22.85 1.44 0.05
C HIS A 9 23.11 1.03 -1.41
N SER A 10 24.33 0.54 -1.68
CA SER A 10 24.77 0.06 -3.00
C SER A 10 24.18 -1.30 -3.42
N LYS A 11 23.38 -1.93 -2.55
CA LYS A 11 22.76 -3.23 -2.77
C LYS A 11 21.34 -3.19 -2.21
N SER A 12 20.40 -3.78 -2.95
CA SER A 12 19.04 -4.03 -2.48
C SER A 12 18.78 -5.53 -2.43
N VAL A 13 18.17 -5.99 -1.34
CA VAL A 13 17.70 -7.37 -1.19
C VAL A 13 16.19 -7.29 -1.01
N ASP A 14 15.47 -7.94 -1.92
CA ASP A 14 14.02 -8.03 -1.85
C ASP A 14 13.63 -9.49 -1.62
N THR A 15 13.14 -9.79 -0.42
CA THR A 15 12.73 -11.14 -0.04
C THR A 15 11.22 -11.19 0.02
N SER A 16 10.60 -11.97 -0.86
CA SER A 16 9.13 -12.18 -0.97
C SER A 16 8.27 -10.96 -1.26
N GLU A 17 8.86 -9.78 -1.38
CA GLU A 17 8.19 -8.61 -1.90
C GLU A 17 8.76 -8.32 -3.29
N VAL A 18 7.94 -7.72 -4.14
CA VAL A 18 8.42 -6.96 -5.29
C VAL A 18 7.78 -5.61 -5.06
N PHE A 19 8.52 -4.50 -5.18
CA PHE A 19 7.95 -3.14 -5.09
C PHE A 19 6.76 -2.84 -6.04
N VAL A 20 6.37 -3.82 -6.86
CA VAL A 20 5.31 -3.81 -7.85
C VAL A 20 4.14 -4.73 -7.45
N TYR A 21 4.30 -5.65 -6.49
CA TYR A 21 3.27 -6.61 -6.11
C TYR A 21 3.07 -6.76 -4.59
N GLU A 22 1.78 -6.68 -4.24
CA GLU A 22 1.10 -7.00 -2.98
C GLU A 22 1.35 -6.10 -1.75
N SER A 23 2.60 -5.76 -1.39
CA SER A 23 2.87 -4.92 -0.19
C SER A 23 3.71 -3.67 -0.48
N GLY A 24 4.56 -3.72 -1.50
CA GLY A 24 5.17 -2.53 -2.10
C GLY A 24 4.21 -1.98 -3.15
N LEU A 25 3.71 -0.75 -2.94
CA LEU A 25 2.90 0.06 -3.87
C LEU A 25 2.22 -0.83 -4.92
N ALA A 26 1.14 -1.51 -4.51
CA ALA A 26 0.34 -2.40 -5.36
C ALA A 26 0.21 -1.83 -6.77
N PRO A 27 0.02 -2.65 -7.83
CA PRO A 27 0.05 -2.19 -9.22
C PRO A 27 -0.92 -1.03 -9.53
N ARG A 28 -1.84 -0.73 -8.61
CA ARG A 28 -2.59 0.51 -8.52
C ARG A 28 -2.38 1.23 -7.17
N ALA A 29 -1.24 1.88 -6.98
CA ALA A 29 -1.04 2.79 -5.85
C ALA A 29 -2.04 3.95 -5.94
N ALA A 30 -2.74 4.24 -4.84
CA ALA A 30 -3.71 5.32 -4.80
C ALA A 30 -3.03 6.68 -4.99
N LYS A 31 -3.69 7.59 -5.71
CA LYS A 31 -3.27 9.00 -5.75
C LYS A 31 -3.69 9.71 -4.46
N LEU A 32 -3.02 10.82 -4.13
CA LEU A 32 -3.38 11.65 -2.97
C LEU A 32 -4.89 11.92 -2.86
N SER A 33 -5.54 12.30 -3.95
CA SER A 33 -6.98 12.57 -3.97
C SER A 33 -7.85 11.36 -3.61
N GLU A 34 -7.45 10.15 -4.01
CA GLU A 34 -8.18 8.92 -3.69
C GLU A 34 -7.97 8.55 -2.22
N ALA A 35 -6.77 8.77 -1.69
CA ALA A 35 -6.46 8.58 -0.28
C ALA A 35 -7.20 9.59 0.62
N GLU A 36 -7.35 10.84 0.19
CA GLU A 36 -8.15 11.84 0.88
C GLU A 36 -9.64 11.45 0.92
N GLN A 37 -10.18 10.89 -0.16
CA GLN A 37 -11.55 10.35 -0.17
C GLN A 37 -11.69 9.14 0.76
N ALA A 38 -10.70 8.25 0.80
CA ALA A 38 -10.68 7.14 1.75
C ALA A 38 -10.64 7.64 3.21
N ASN A 39 -9.90 8.73 3.48
CA ASN A 39 -9.88 9.38 4.78
C ASN A 39 -11.26 9.96 5.15
N GLN A 40 -11.97 10.58 4.20
CA GLN A 40 -13.35 11.05 4.43
C GLN A 40 -14.30 9.90 4.82
N LYS A 41 -14.18 8.74 4.16
CA LYS A 41 -14.95 7.54 4.53
C LYS A 41 -14.59 7.07 5.94
N LEU A 42 -13.32 7.08 6.30
CA LEU A 42 -12.84 6.71 7.64
C LEU A 42 -13.41 7.65 8.71
N VAL A 43 -13.24 8.97 8.54
CA VAL A 43 -13.78 10.02 9.43
C VAL A 43 -15.29 9.86 9.62
N ALA A 44 -16.03 9.64 8.53
CA ALA A 44 -17.48 9.42 8.58
C ALA A 44 -17.86 8.15 9.35
N SER A 45 -17.15 7.03 9.11
CA SER A 45 -17.40 5.77 9.82
C SER A 45 -17.14 5.87 11.33
N LEU A 46 -16.18 6.71 11.69
CA LEU A 46 -15.80 7.00 13.07
C LEU A 46 -16.69 8.08 13.70
N LYS A 47 -17.50 8.79 12.90
CA LYS A 47 -18.33 9.94 13.33
C LYS A 47 -17.50 11.07 13.94
N ALA A 48 -16.34 11.35 13.36
CA ALA A 48 -15.51 12.48 13.77
C ALA A 48 -16.16 13.81 13.32
N PRO A 49 -16.08 14.88 14.14
CA PRO A 49 -16.66 16.19 13.82
C PRO A 49 -15.87 16.89 12.71
N ALA A 50 -16.58 17.49 11.76
CA ALA A 50 -16.02 18.03 10.51
C ALA A 50 -15.07 19.22 10.71
N ASP A 51 -15.23 19.99 11.78
CA ASP A 51 -14.39 21.15 12.09
C ASP A 51 -13.04 20.75 12.70
N HIS A 52 -12.96 19.60 13.39
CA HIS A 52 -11.78 19.15 14.14
C HIS A 52 -11.43 17.66 13.86
N GLU A 53 -11.61 17.20 12.63
CA GLU A 53 -11.46 15.78 12.23
C GLU A 53 -10.12 15.18 12.67
N LEU A 54 -9.00 15.83 12.31
CA LEU A 54 -7.65 15.33 12.63
C LEU A 54 -7.38 15.28 14.13
N GLN A 55 -7.86 16.25 14.89
CA GLN A 55 -7.72 16.26 16.33
C GLN A 55 -8.53 15.10 16.95
N SER A 56 -9.79 14.94 16.52
CA SER A 56 -10.65 13.85 16.98
C SER A 56 -10.06 12.48 16.68
N LEU A 57 -9.44 12.28 15.51
CA LEU A 57 -8.76 11.03 15.19
C LEU A 57 -7.55 10.76 16.10
N ARG A 58 -6.76 11.79 16.44
CA ARG A 58 -5.59 11.67 17.32
C ARG A 58 -5.92 11.33 18.77
N GLU A 59 -7.13 11.66 19.22
CA GLU A 59 -7.60 11.39 20.58
C GLU A 59 -8.15 9.96 20.74
N ARG A 60 -8.35 9.21 19.64
CA ARG A 60 -8.88 7.85 19.69
C ARG A 60 -7.85 6.83 20.13
N SER A 61 -8.35 5.72 20.69
CA SER A 61 -7.53 4.55 20.91
C SER A 61 -7.10 3.91 19.59
N VAL A 62 -5.96 3.23 19.61
CA VAL A 62 -5.45 2.46 18.47
C VAL A 62 -6.47 1.42 18.02
N GLN A 63 -7.16 0.77 18.97
CA GLN A 63 -8.18 -0.23 18.68
C GLN A 63 -9.31 0.37 17.84
N GLU A 64 -9.81 1.55 18.19
CA GLU A 64 -10.87 2.23 17.43
C GLU A 64 -10.42 2.60 16.02
N LEU A 65 -9.17 3.01 15.83
CA LEU A 65 -8.63 3.37 14.53
C LEU A 65 -8.43 2.15 13.61
N LEU A 66 -8.11 0.98 14.17
CA LEU A 66 -7.85 -0.24 13.41
C LEU A 66 -9.12 -1.04 13.03
N VAL A 67 -10.26 -0.78 13.68
CA VAL A 67 -11.52 -1.52 13.44
C VAL A 67 -12.05 -1.34 12.01
N VAL A 68 -11.77 -0.21 11.36
CA VAL A 68 -12.30 0.10 10.02
C VAL A 68 -11.38 -0.41 8.91
N PRO A 69 -10.05 -0.14 8.92
CA PRO A 69 -9.12 -0.72 7.96
C PRO A 69 -8.93 -2.24 8.11
N GLY A 70 -9.16 -2.79 9.31
CA GLY A 70 -9.01 -4.21 9.60
C GLY A 70 -10.16 -5.11 9.14
N LYS A 71 -11.21 -4.55 8.54
CA LYS A 71 -12.30 -5.35 7.95
C LYS A 71 -11.82 -6.00 6.66
N GLN A 72 -12.13 -7.27 6.47
CA GLN A 72 -12.00 -7.95 5.18
C GLN A 72 -13.12 -7.50 4.22
N ASP A 73 -13.19 -6.20 3.99
CA ASP A 73 -14.11 -5.53 3.08
C ASP A 73 -13.29 -4.87 1.97
N PRO A 74 -13.48 -5.25 0.69
CA PRO A 74 -12.79 -4.63 -0.44
C PRO A 74 -13.00 -3.11 -0.54
N GLU A 75 -14.10 -2.60 0.04
CA GLU A 75 -14.43 -1.17 0.07
C GLU A 75 -13.88 -0.45 1.32
N ALA A 76 -13.26 -1.18 2.26
CA ALA A 76 -12.65 -0.58 3.42
C ALA A 76 -11.45 0.32 3.02
N PRO A 77 -11.25 1.45 3.70
CA PRO A 77 -10.05 2.27 3.54
C PRO A 77 -8.80 1.42 3.82
N SER A 78 -7.99 1.16 2.80
CA SER A 78 -6.69 0.53 2.96
C SER A 78 -5.65 1.57 3.40
N ILE A 79 -4.75 1.17 4.30
CA ILE A 79 -3.61 1.98 4.71
C ILE A 79 -2.39 1.48 3.94
N GLY A 80 -1.79 2.35 3.14
CA GLY A 80 -0.62 2.03 2.34
C GLY A 80 0.04 3.27 1.75
N PRO A 81 1.19 3.09 1.08
CA PRO A 81 1.85 4.19 0.38
C PRO A 81 0.99 4.72 -0.77
N ILE A 82 1.09 6.02 -1.03
CA ILE A 82 0.33 6.75 -2.05
C ILE A 82 1.27 7.49 -2.99
N ILE A 83 0.77 7.84 -4.18
CA ILE A 83 1.43 8.80 -5.07
C ILE A 83 1.10 10.20 -4.56
N ASP A 84 2.01 10.77 -3.77
CA ASP A 84 1.87 12.10 -3.12
C ASP A 84 2.37 13.25 -3.99
N GLY A 85 3.11 12.95 -5.07
CA GLY A 85 3.71 13.96 -5.95
C GLY A 85 5.01 14.56 -5.43
N TRP A 86 5.45 14.20 -4.21
CA TRP A 86 6.67 14.73 -3.58
C TRP A 86 7.72 13.64 -3.35
N LEU A 87 7.42 12.65 -2.50
CA LEU A 87 8.29 11.49 -2.29
C LEU A 87 8.09 10.44 -3.38
N ILE A 88 6.84 10.10 -3.67
CA ILE A 88 6.44 9.16 -4.73
C ILE A 88 5.65 9.96 -5.76
N SER A 89 6.32 10.32 -6.85
CA SER A 89 5.74 11.18 -7.88
C SER A 89 4.96 10.42 -8.97
N ARG A 90 5.24 9.13 -9.13
CA ARG A 90 4.66 8.24 -10.15
C ARG A 90 4.53 6.83 -9.63
N SER A 91 3.77 6.00 -10.34
CA SER A 91 3.66 4.59 -9.99
C SER A 91 5.00 3.86 -10.19
N PRO A 92 5.34 2.86 -9.36
CA PRO A 92 6.53 2.03 -9.59
C PRO A 92 6.56 1.39 -10.98
N ALA A 93 5.39 0.97 -11.51
CA ALA A 93 5.28 0.41 -12.84
C ALA A 93 5.71 1.40 -13.94
N GLU A 94 5.32 2.67 -13.85
CA GLU A 94 5.82 3.71 -14.76
C GLU A 94 7.31 3.96 -14.61
N VAL A 95 7.83 3.98 -13.38
CA VAL A 95 9.27 4.22 -13.13
C VAL A 95 10.11 3.07 -13.72
N LEU A 96 9.73 1.83 -13.46
CA LEU A 96 10.45 0.63 -13.93
C LEU A 96 10.34 0.44 -15.44
N SER A 97 9.16 0.66 -16.02
CA SER A 97 9.00 0.57 -17.49
C SER A 97 9.79 1.65 -18.24
N ALA A 98 10.04 2.79 -17.59
CA ALA A 98 10.89 3.85 -18.12
C ALA A 98 12.39 3.64 -17.86
N GLY A 99 12.80 2.62 -17.10
CA GLY A 99 14.18 2.40 -16.69
C GLY A 99 14.74 3.52 -15.80
N GLN A 100 13.88 4.12 -14.97
CA GLN A 100 14.19 5.29 -14.13
C GLN A 100 14.35 4.93 -12.65
N GLU A 101 14.40 3.64 -12.34
CA GLU A 101 14.81 3.13 -11.04
C GLU A 101 16.30 3.39 -10.75
N ALA A 102 16.68 3.25 -9.48
CA ALA A 102 18.08 3.38 -9.09
C ALA A 102 18.91 2.21 -9.66
N PRO A 103 20.11 2.46 -10.20
CA PRO A 103 20.98 1.41 -10.74
C PRO A 103 21.72 0.69 -9.61
N VAL A 104 21.03 -0.23 -8.94
CA VAL A 104 21.56 -1.04 -7.83
C VAL A 104 21.55 -2.52 -8.18
N ASP A 105 22.55 -3.25 -7.70
CA ASP A 105 22.56 -4.71 -7.82
C ASP A 105 21.34 -5.31 -7.11
N LEU A 106 20.66 -6.23 -7.80
CA LEU A 106 19.38 -6.77 -7.38
C LEU A 106 19.47 -8.29 -7.18
N LEU A 107 19.09 -8.76 -6.00
CA LEU A 107 18.83 -10.16 -5.70
C LEU A 107 17.34 -10.32 -5.41
N ILE A 108 16.62 -10.97 -6.31
CA ILE A 108 15.19 -11.27 -6.20
C ILE A 108 14.98 -12.78 -6.09
N GLY A 109 14.02 -13.18 -5.25
CA GLY A 109 13.53 -14.55 -5.17
C GLY A 109 12.10 -14.61 -4.64
N THR A 110 11.42 -15.71 -4.96
CA THR A 110 10.07 -16.04 -4.48
C THR A 110 10.13 -17.30 -3.62
N THR A 111 9.12 -17.53 -2.77
CA THR A 111 8.99 -18.79 -2.02
C THR A 111 8.11 -19.79 -2.78
N SER A 112 8.27 -21.10 -2.52
CA SER A 112 7.42 -22.13 -3.16
C SER A 112 5.92 -22.02 -2.80
N ARG A 113 5.58 -21.21 -1.80
CA ARG A 113 4.20 -20.89 -1.40
C ARG A 113 4.18 -19.52 -0.72
N GLU A 114 3.90 -18.47 -1.49
CA GLU A 114 3.74 -17.10 -0.97
C GLU A 114 2.36 -16.88 -0.35
N PHE A 115 1.32 -17.42 -0.98
CA PHE A 115 -0.06 -17.29 -0.52
C PHE A 115 -0.71 -18.65 -0.33
N GLY A 116 -1.58 -18.74 0.67
CA GLY A 116 -2.51 -19.85 0.85
C GLY A 116 -3.93 -19.31 0.82
N MET A 117 -4.83 -19.99 0.14
CA MET A 117 -6.26 -19.69 0.28
C MET A 117 -6.83 -20.42 1.50
N PRO A 118 -7.46 -19.71 2.44
CA PRO A 118 -8.17 -20.36 3.54
C PRO A 118 -9.41 -21.08 3.00
N GLY A 119 -9.76 -22.21 3.63
CA GLY A 119 -10.99 -22.95 3.36
C GLY A 119 -10.77 -24.38 2.83
N PRO A 120 -11.85 -25.19 2.75
CA PRO A 120 -11.77 -26.56 2.25
C PRO A 120 -11.31 -26.61 0.79
N PRO A 121 -10.53 -27.62 0.37
CA PRO A 121 -10.01 -27.72 -1.00
C PRO A 121 -11.06 -27.59 -2.10
N ASP A 122 -12.27 -28.07 -1.87
CA ASP A 122 -13.36 -28.04 -2.85
C ASP A 122 -13.93 -26.64 -3.07
N GLU A 123 -13.86 -25.75 -2.07
CA GLU A 123 -14.26 -24.34 -2.22
C GLU A 123 -13.19 -23.55 -2.94
N VAL A 124 -11.93 -23.77 -2.58
CA VAL A 124 -10.76 -23.18 -3.25
C VAL A 124 -10.78 -23.52 -4.75
N ARG A 125 -11.05 -24.78 -5.12
CA ARG A 125 -11.12 -25.22 -6.53
C ARG A 125 -12.19 -24.48 -7.36
N LYS A 126 -13.27 -23.99 -6.75
CA LYS A 126 -14.33 -23.27 -7.49
C LYS A 126 -13.83 -21.93 -8.03
N LEU A 127 -12.86 -21.31 -7.36
CA LEU A 127 -12.31 -19.99 -7.74
C LEU A 127 -11.32 -20.08 -8.92
N PHE A 128 -10.92 -21.28 -9.32
CA PHE A 128 -9.99 -21.52 -10.45
C PHE A 128 -10.65 -22.20 -11.66
N LYS A 129 -11.98 -22.37 -11.66
CA LYS A 129 -12.70 -22.92 -12.81
C LYS A 129 -12.96 -21.81 -13.84
N THR A 130 -12.11 -21.74 -14.85
CA THR A 130 -12.42 -21.18 -16.19
C THR A 130 -13.32 -22.10 -16.98
#